data_AF-A0A9W4RVK9-F1
#
_entry.id   AF-A0A9W4RVK9-F1
#
_cell.length_a   1.000
_cell.length_b   1.000
_cell.length_c   1.000
_cell.angle_alpha   90.00
_cell.angle_beta   90.00
_cell.angle_gamma   90.00
#
_symmetry.space_group_name_H-M   'P 1'
#
loop_
_entity.id
_entity.type
_entity.pdbx_description
1 polymer ?
#
loop_
_entity_poly.entity_id
_entity_poly.type
_entity_poly.pdbx_seq_one_letter_code
_entity_poly.pdbx_strand_id
1 'polypeptide(L)'
;MSGNSESIRDEADDEPCESDCECCYFSFPFLNLPREIQLTEISELCHVEEKIVLANLRNRLVAPFYDYYDFHASLHLAEGAVKQPPPTGWPEITHENFRSFGKSDLAIEVLRHLPYIENLEYHDNINNIDYKCNVIDYSAWKPGDEYPGKSMEDYFEYEEPVSKHKIAIAYSYESGGVTFMLDTLTGSVYEEIIRCSSGVEDEPVEDYFESKKEEFRTFKLMFIPGFDPPEGFTDEKYPYDAEKMEKQREPRSPDKWIMDTDEDGLWIRHLYRKFGWPSPAWKKDEGIQAIKEFVAWRDQEHDQYQQDLGMQMRLFDAQRQRNEQQHAAGQ
;
A
#
# COMPACT_ATOMS: atom_id res chain seq x y z
N MET A 1 -39.94 17.04 58.34
CA MET A 1 -39.42 15.83 57.67
C MET A 1 -37.97 16.15 57.35
N SER A 2 -37.08 16.07 58.34
CA SER A 2 -36.20 14.89 58.58
C SER A 2 -35.37 14.57 57.33
N GLY A 3 -34.06 14.78 57.25
CA GLY A 3 -33.07 15.28 58.19
C GLY A 3 -31.74 15.45 57.44
N ASN A 4 -30.88 16.30 58.00
CA ASN A 4 -29.49 16.53 57.61
C ASN A 4 -28.66 15.24 57.62
N SER A 5 -27.59 15.16 56.80
CA SER A 5 -26.22 15.48 57.25
C SER A 5 -25.15 15.03 56.24
N GLU A 6 -24.34 15.99 55.81
CA GLU A 6 -22.98 15.77 55.30
C GLU A 6 -22.07 15.22 56.41
N SER A 7 -21.11 14.35 56.08
CA SER A 7 -19.66 14.55 56.30
C SER A 7 -18.86 13.23 56.39
N ILE A 8 -17.88 13.11 55.49
CA ILE A 8 -16.45 12.80 55.70
C ILE A 8 -16.06 11.89 56.88
N ARG A 9 -15.38 10.76 56.57
CA ARG A 9 -14.14 10.19 57.17
C ARG A 9 -13.90 8.81 56.55
N ASP A 10 -12.78 8.58 55.85
CA ASP A 10 -11.42 8.27 56.32
C ASP A 10 -11.20 6.78 56.62
N GLU A 11 -10.14 6.27 55.99
CA GLU A 11 -9.19 5.26 56.45
C GLU A 11 -9.64 3.79 56.58
N ALA A 12 -9.09 3.01 55.64
CA ALA A 12 -8.46 1.70 55.81
C ALA A 12 -8.56 1.04 57.20
N ASP A 13 -9.48 0.08 57.31
CA ASP A 13 -9.35 -1.03 58.24
C ASP A 13 -9.08 -2.30 57.40
N ASP A 14 -7.79 -2.58 57.18
CA ASP A 14 -7.29 -3.90 56.83
C ASP A 14 -7.49 -4.83 58.04
N GLU A 15 -8.66 -5.45 58.14
CA GLU A 15 -8.83 -6.62 59.01
C GLU A 15 -8.18 -7.85 58.33
N PRO A 16 -7.22 -8.52 58.98
CA PRO A 16 -6.65 -9.75 58.45
C PRO A 16 -7.71 -10.85 58.46
N CYS A 17 -8.04 -11.37 57.28
CA CYS A 17 -8.86 -12.55 57.08
C CYS A 17 -8.44 -13.66 58.07
N GLU A 18 -9.33 -13.99 59.01
CA GLU A 18 -9.17 -15.14 59.90
C GLU A 18 -9.05 -16.43 59.07
N SER A 19 -8.25 -17.37 59.57
CA SER A 19 -7.59 -18.45 58.84
C SER A 19 -8.48 -19.56 58.25
N ASP A 20 -9.80 -19.35 58.11
CA ASP A 20 -10.75 -20.37 57.66
C ASP A 20 -11.72 -19.86 56.56
N CYS A 21 -11.28 -18.93 55.68
CA CYS A 21 -12.00 -18.58 54.45
C CYS A 21 -11.84 -19.71 53.41
N GLU A 22 -12.95 -20.30 52.95
CA GLU A 22 -13.00 -21.27 51.82
C GLU A 22 -12.53 -20.70 50.46
N CYS A 23 -12.06 -19.46 50.47
CA CYS A 23 -11.53 -18.66 49.39
C CYS A 23 -10.13 -19.12 48.93
N CYS A 24 -9.45 -19.95 49.74
CA CYS A 24 -8.10 -20.44 49.48
C CYS A 24 -8.02 -21.82 48.80
N TYR A 25 -9.15 -22.41 48.38
CA TYR A 25 -9.19 -23.74 47.76
C TYR A 25 -9.19 -23.72 46.21
N PHE A 26 -8.29 -22.94 45.61
CA PHE A 26 -7.82 -23.24 44.25
C PHE A 26 -6.33 -23.59 44.30
N SER A 27 -6.05 -24.87 44.62
CA SER A 27 -4.77 -25.49 44.30
C SER A 27 -4.63 -25.57 42.79
N PHE A 28 -3.81 -24.71 42.20
CA PHE A 28 -3.20 -24.98 40.91
C PHE A 28 -2.21 -26.13 41.10
N PRO A 29 -2.41 -27.31 40.50
CA PRO A 29 -1.54 -28.45 40.72
C PRO A 29 -0.43 -28.44 39.68
N PHE A 30 0.42 -27.41 39.64
CA PHE A 30 1.72 -27.50 38.99
C PHE A 30 2.73 -26.61 39.71
N LEU A 31 3.88 -27.22 40.03
CA LEU A 31 5.12 -26.64 40.57
C LEU A 31 5.22 -26.59 42.11
N ASN A 32 5.43 -27.77 42.72
CA ASN A 32 6.28 -27.85 43.91
C ASN A 32 7.74 -27.63 43.47
N LEU A 33 8.09 -26.37 43.19
CA LEU A 33 9.48 -25.94 43.10
C LEU A 33 9.90 -25.34 44.45
N PRO A 34 11.15 -25.54 44.91
CA PRO A 34 11.63 -24.98 46.17
C PRO A 34 11.37 -23.47 46.24
N ARG A 35 11.14 -22.93 47.45
CA ARG A 35 10.96 -21.49 47.75
C ARG A 35 12.16 -20.59 47.38
N GLU A 36 13.10 -21.11 46.60
CA GLU A 36 14.33 -20.48 46.14
C GLU A 36 14.39 -20.32 44.62
N ILE A 37 13.26 -20.46 43.90
CA ILE A 37 13.16 -19.77 42.60
C ILE A 37 13.06 -18.29 42.92
N GLN A 38 14.19 -17.62 42.80
CA GLN A 38 14.31 -16.20 43.10
C GLN A 38 13.36 -15.43 42.18
N LEU A 39 12.69 -14.40 42.72
CA LEU A 39 11.80 -13.50 41.95
C LEU A 39 12.47 -12.96 40.67
N THR A 40 13.81 -12.93 40.64
CA THR A 40 14.64 -12.63 39.47
C THR A 40 14.51 -13.66 38.36
N GLU A 41 14.52 -14.96 38.65
CA GLU A 41 14.37 -16.03 37.65
C GLU A 41 12.96 -16.02 37.03
N ILE A 42 11.93 -15.76 37.84
CA ILE A 42 10.55 -15.61 37.35
C ILE A 42 10.41 -14.34 36.50
N SER A 43 10.98 -13.21 36.93
CA SER A 43 11.00 -11.97 36.16
C SER A 43 11.76 -12.12 34.84
N GLU A 44 12.91 -12.79 34.84
CA GLU A 44 13.67 -13.08 33.63
C GLU A 44 12.90 -14.00 32.69
N LEU A 45 12.24 -15.05 33.19
CA LEU A 45 11.39 -15.92 32.39
C LEU A 45 10.21 -15.16 31.78
N CYS A 46 9.50 -14.33 32.55
CA CYS A 46 8.42 -13.50 32.04
C CYS A 46 8.91 -12.51 30.97
N HIS A 47 10.09 -11.90 31.15
CA HIS A 47 10.68 -11.01 30.14
C HIS A 47 11.16 -11.75 28.89
N VAL A 48 11.64 -12.99 29.03
CA VAL A 48 11.99 -13.84 27.89
C VAL A 48 10.73 -14.20 27.10
N GLU A 49 9.65 -14.56 27.78
CA GLU A 49 8.34 -14.84 27.16
C GLU A 49 7.79 -13.59 26.45
N GLU A 50 7.84 -12.42 27.08
CA GLU A 50 7.42 -11.15 26.48
C GLU A 50 8.22 -10.83 25.20
N LYS A 51 9.54 -10.95 25.24
CA LYS A 51 10.40 -10.72 24.06
C LYS A 51 10.10 -11.71 22.93
N ILE A 52 9.83 -12.98 23.26
CA ILE A 52 9.46 -13.99 22.27
C ILE A 52 8.10 -13.66 21.65
N VAL A 53 7.11 -13.26 22.46
CA VAL A 53 5.78 -12.87 21.99
C VAL A 53 5.87 -11.65 21.06
N LEU A 54 6.60 -10.61 21.45
CA LEU A 54 6.80 -9.41 20.62
C LEU A 54 7.54 -9.73 19.31
N ALA A 55 8.56 -10.58 19.37
CA ALA A 55 9.27 -11.02 18.16
C ALA A 55 8.37 -11.81 17.21
N ASN A 56 7.53 -12.71 17.75
CA ASN A 56 6.56 -13.47 16.95
C ASN A 56 5.49 -12.57 16.35
N LEU A 57 4.96 -11.61 17.12
CA LEU A 57 3.98 -10.65 16.64
C LEU A 57 4.56 -9.78 15.52
N ARG A 58 5.76 -9.21 15.74
CA ARG A 58 6.49 -8.47 14.70
C ARG A 58 6.66 -9.32 13.44
N ASN A 59 7.14 -10.55 13.56
CA ASN A 59 7.36 -11.43 12.40
C ASN A 59 6.06 -11.71 11.64
N ARG A 60 4.93 -11.92 12.36
CA ARG A 60 3.61 -12.10 11.75
C ARG A 60 3.16 -10.86 10.98
N LEU A 61 3.37 -9.67 11.54
CA LEU A 61 3.00 -8.40 10.88
C LEU A 61 3.87 -8.09 9.67
N VAL A 62 5.15 -8.47 9.72
CA VAL A 62 6.14 -8.15 8.70
C VAL A 62 6.10 -9.13 7.53
N ALA A 63 5.85 -10.43 7.77
CA ALA A 63 5.93 -11.46 6.73
C ALA A 63 5.03 -11.21 5.51
N PRO A 64 3.79 -10.70 5.64
CA PRO A 64 2.93 -10.41 4.49
C PRO A 64 3.51 -9.35 3.55
N PHE A 65 4.27 -8.38 4.06
CA PHE A 65 4.93 -7.39 3.22
C PHE A 65 6.04 -8.00 2.37
N TYR A 66 6.79 -8.98 2.90
CA TYR A 66 7.78 -9.71 2.11
C TYR A 66 7.11 -10.45 0.97
N ASP A 67 6.07 -11.22 1.28
CA ASP A 67 5.33 -12.01 0.28
C ASP A 67 4.68 -11.11 -0.78
N TYR A 68 4.13 -9.96 -0.37
CA TYR A 68 3.54 -8.98 -1.30
C TYR A 68 4.59 -8.29 -2.18
N TYR A 69 5.74 -7.92 -1.63
CA TYR A 69 6.81 -7.27 -2.40
C TYR A 69 7.53 -8.27 -3.31
N ASP A 70 7.69 -9.52 -2.89
CA ASP A 70 8.20 -10.61 -3.73
C ASP A 70 7.24 -10.89 -4.90
N PHE A 71 5.93 -10.85 -4.64
CA PHE A 71 4.92 -10.90 -5.69
C PHE A 71 5.13 -9.78 -6.72
N HIS A 72 5.28 -8.53 -6.27
CA HIS A 72 5.54 -7.40 -7.18
C HIS A 72 6.89 -7.48 -7.89
N ALA A 73 7.92 -7.99 -7.24
CA ALA A 73 9.22 -8.27 -7.86
C ALA A 73 9.12 -9.34 -8.97
N SER A 74 8.23 -10.31 -8.80
CA SER A 74 7.93 -11.31 -9.84
C SER A 74 7.03 -10.77 -10.95
N LEU A 75 6.18 -9.80 -10.65
CA LEU A 75 5.21 -9.22 -11.59
C LEU A 75 5.84 -8.13 -12.47
N HIS A 76 6.42 -7.09 -11.86
CA HIS A 76 6.83 -5.88 -12.60
C HIS A 76 8.02 -5.10 -12.04
N LEU A 77 8.31 -5.16 -10.74
CA LEU A 77 9.40 -4.35 -10.17
C LEU A 77 10.75 -4.76 -10.76
N ALA A 78 11.63 -3.77 -10.91
CA ALA A 78 12.99 -3.98 -11.35
C ALA A 78 13.78 -4.85 -10.36
N GLU A 79 14.78 -5.57 -10.86
CA GLU A 79 15.69 -6.30 -9.99
C GLU A 79 16.39 -5.32 -9.03
N GLY A 80 16.37 -5.65 -7.73
CA GLY A 80 16.96 -4.80 -6.69
C GLY A 80 16.08 -3.62 -6.22
N ALA A 81 14.87 -3.44 -6.76
CA ALA A 81 13.96 -2.38 -6.31
C ALA A 81 13.53 -2.55 -4.84
N VAL A 82 13.45 -3.79 -4.35
CA VAL A 82 13.12 -4.12 -2.97
C VAL A 82 14.40 -4.21 -2.12
N LYS A 83 14.53 -3.31 -1.15
CA LYS A 83 15.59 -3.26 -0.14
C LYS A 83 15.24 -4.20 1.01
N GLN A 84 16.15 -5.12 1.29
CA GLN A 84 16.01 -6.10 2.36
C GLN A 84 16.72 -5.61 3.63
N PRO A 85 16.07 -5.64 4.81
CA PRO A 85 16.72 -5.28 6.05
C PRO A 85 17.78 -6.33 6.43
N PRO A 86 18.80 -5.93 7.20
CA PRO A 86 19.66 -6.87 7.90
C PRO A 86 18.84 -7.79 8.84
N PRO A 87 19.38 -8.96 9.27
CA PRO A 87 18.68 -9.86 10.21
C PRO A 87 18.29 -9.21 11.55
N THR A 88 19.02 -8.16 11.96
CA THR A 88 18.75 -7.37 13.17
C THR A 88 17.89 -6.12 12.89
N GLY A 89 17.32 -6.03 11.68
CA GLY A 89 16.61 -4.87 11.18
C GLY A 89 17.52 -3.70 10.76
N TRP A 90 16.91 -2.65 10.22
CA TRP A 90 17.57 -1.43 9.79
C TRP A 90 18.26 -0.74 10.98
N PRO A 91 19.56 -0.40 10.88
CA PRO A 91 20.30 0.19 11.99
C PRO A 91 19.84 1.61 12.31
N GLU A 92 19.32 2.34 11.33
CA GLU A 92 18.94 3.75 11.49
C GLU A 92 17.55 3.92 12.11
N ILE A 93 16.73 2.87 12.04
CA ILE A 93 15.41 2.80 12.66
C ILE A 93 15.57 2.27 14.08
N THR A 94 15.71 3.19 15.03
CA THR A 94 15.84 2.87 16.46
C THR A 94 14.76 3.58 17.27
N HIS A 95 14.44 3.03 18.45
CA HIS A 95 13.52 3.68 19.40
C HIS A 95 13.95 5.09 19.77
N GLU A 96 15.26 5.35 19.84
CA GLU A 96 15.78 6.68 20.14
C GLU A 96 15.54 7.66 18.98
N ASN A 97 15.89 7.25 17.76
CA ASN A 97 15.76 8.09 16.58
C ASN A 97 14.30 8.35 16.19
N PHE A 98 13.43 7.34 16.37
CA PHE A 98 12.02 7.38 15.96
C PHE A 98 11.09 7.79 17.12
N ARG A 99 11.63 8.07 18.30
CA ARG A 99 10.84 8.47 19.49
C ARG A 99 9.94 9.68 19.23
N SER A 100 10.45 10.65 18.47
CA SER A 100 9.75 11.89 18.14
C SER A 100 8.50 11.66 17.30
N PHE A 101 8.35 10.50 16.67
CA PHE A 101 7.16 10.15 15.89
C PHE A 101 5.97 9.72 16.76
N GLY A 102 6.17 9.57 18.08
CA GLY A 102 5.09 9.23 19.01
C GLY A 102 4.52 7.82 18.82
N LYS A 103 5.22 6.94 18.10
CA LYS A 103 4.80 5.56 17.83
C LYS A 103 5.15 4.60 18.95
N SER A 104 4.41 3.50 19.03
CA SER A 104 4.65 2.42 19.99
C SER A 104 5.92 1.64 19.67
N ASP A 105 6.52 1.01 20.69
CA ASP A 105 7.73 0.20 20.53
C ASP A 105 7.55 -0.91 19.48
N LEU A 106 6.40 -1.59 19.48
CA LEU A 106 6.10 -2.62 18.47
C LEU A 106 6.03 -2.02 17.06
N ALA A 107 5.42 -0.84 16.89
CA ALA A 107 5.36 -0.18 15.59
C ALA A 107 6.75 0.19 15.06
N ILE A 108 7.63 0.70 15.93
CA ILE A 108 9.02 0.99 15.58
C ILE A 108 9.77 -0.30 15.22
N GLU A 109 9.57 -1.39 15.98
CA GLU A 109 10.19 -2.69 15.67
C GLU A 109 9.68 -3.30 14.36
N VAL A 110 8.41 -3.09 14.00
CA VAL A 110 7.87 -3.48 12.69
C VAL A 110 8.53 -2.69 11.57
N LEU A 111 8.52 -1.35 11.63
CA LEU A 111 9.22 -0.49 10.67
C LEU A 111 10.68 -0.91 10.49
N ARG A 112 11.36 -1.20 11.60
CA ARG A 112 12.76 -1.63 11.60
C ARG A 112 13.01 -2.92 10.80
N HIS A 113 12.02 -3.80 10.66
CA HIS A 113 12.17 -5.09 9.99
C HIS A 113 11.38 -5.22 8.68
N LEU A 114 10.70 -4.15 8.25
CA LEU A 114 10.02 -4.13 6.96
C LEU A 114 11.04 -4.10 5.81
N PRO A 115 10.75 -4.79 4.69
CA PRO A 115 11.38 -4.49 3.42
C PRO A 115 10.85 -3.14 2.92
N TYR A 116 11.67 -2.43 2.15
CA TYR A 116 11.27 -1.15 1.55
C TYR A 116 11.50 -1.16 0.06
N ILE A 117 10.68 -0.43 -0.69
CA ILE A 117 10.92 -0.19 -2.11
C ILE A 117 11.52 1.21 -2.24
N GLU A 118 12.56 1.35 -3.05
CA GLU A 118 13.14 2.66 -3.30
C GLU A 118 12.09 3.60 -3.93
N ASN A 119 11.75 4.68 -3.24
CA ASN A 119 10.83 5.67 -3.77
C ASN A 119 11.62 6.61 -4.70
N LEU A 120 11.49 6.39 -6.01
CA LEU A 120 12.39 6.98 -7.00
C LEU A 120 11.92 8.33 -7.53
N GLU A 121 10.61 8.66 -7.53
CA GLU A 121 10.10 9.97 -7.93
C GLU A 121 8.58 10.08 -7.71
N TYR A 122 8.07 11.28 -7.43
CA TYR A 122 6.63 11.55 -7.27
C TYR A 122 5.93 11.46 -8.64
N HIS A 123 4.86 10.65 -8.73
CA HIS A 123 4.06 10.33 -9.94
C HIS A 123 4.67 9.35 -10.94
N ASP A 124 5.85 8.78 -10.68
CA ASP A 124 6.31 7.65 -11.48
C ASP A 124 5.68 6.37 -10.94
N ASN A 125 4.77 5.75 -11.70
CA ASN A 125 4.08 4.56 -11.25
C ASN A 125 4.95 3.29 -11.27
N ILE A 126 6.21 3.36 -11.76
CA ILE A 126 7.11 2.21 -11.94
C ILE A 126 7.27 1.38 -10.66
N ASN A 127 7.27 2.03 -9.51
CA ASN A 127 7.44 1.38 -8.20
C ASN A 127 6.13 1.26 -7.40
N ASN A 128 4.98 1.59 -8.00
CA ASN A 128 3.71 1.44 -7.34
C ASN A 128 3.40 -0.05 -7.11
N ILE A 129 2.83 -0.33 -5.93
CA ILE A 129 2.36 -1.65 -5.52
C ILE A 129 0.83 -1.75 -5.46
N ASP A 130 0.15 -0.64 -5.78
CA ASP A 130 -1.31 -0.55 -5.92
C ASP A 130 -1.62 0.66 -6.82
N TYR A 131 -2.90 0.91 -7.11
CA TYR A 131 -3.34 2.03 -7.93
C TYR A 131 -2.93 3.37 -7.30
N LYS A 132 -2.10 4.13 -8.03
CA LYS A 132 -1.57 5.45 -7.64
C LYS A 132 -1.05 5.49 -6.21
N CYS A 133 -0.21 4.52 -5.85
CA CYS A 133 0.20 4.23 -4.49
C CYS A 133 1.73 4.30 -4.34
N ASN A 134 2.21 5.30 -3.60
CA ASN A 134 3.62 5.50 -3.29
C ASN A 134 3.95 4.91 -1.91
N VAL A 135 4.84 3.92 -1.88
CA VAL A 135 5.34 3.38 -0.61
C VAL A 135 6.26 4.36 0.12
N ILE A 136 6.20 4.32 1.45
CA ILE A 136 7.04 5.13 2.32
C ILE A 136 8.29 4.32 2.69
N ASP A 137 9.46 4.81 2.28
CA ASP A 137 10.75 4.24 2.65
C ASP A 137 11.30 4.92 3.92
N TYR A 138 11.00 4.34 5.08
CA TYR A 138 11.53 4.83 6.35
C TYR A 138 13.02 4.52 6.54
N SER A 139 13.60 3.58 5.79
CA SER A 139 15.04 3.28 5.87
C SER A 139 15.92 4.39 5.31
N ALA A 140 15.35 5.25 4.46
CA ALA A 140 16.02 6.40 3.88
C ALA A 140 15.97 7.66 4.78
N TRP A 141 15.16 7.67 5.84
CA TRP A 141 14.97 8.83 6.72
C TRP A 141 16.24 9.15 7.52
N LYS A 142 16.51 10.45 7.72
CA LYS A 142 17.65 10.94 8.50
C LYS A 142 17.19 11.87 9.62
N PRO A 143 17.90 11.90 10.77
CA PRO A 143 17.61 12.87 11.82
C PRO A 143 17.61 14.31 11.31
N GLY A 144 16.49 15.01 11.51
CA GLY A 144 16.26 16.36 11.03
C GLY A 144 15.31 16.45 9.84
N ASP A 145 15.06 15.34 9.14
CA ASP A 145 14.02 15.25 8.11
C ASP A 145 12.63 15.19 8.75
N GLU A 146 11.60 15.63 8.02
CA GLU A 146 10.21 15.48 8.45
C GLU A 146 9.84 14.00 8.57
N TYR A 147 8.98 13.67 9.54
CA TYR A 147 8.46 12.32 9.71
C TYR A 147 7.75 11.89 8.41
N PRO A 148 8.20 10.82 7.72
CA PRO A 148 7.68 10.48 6.39
C PRO A 148 6.17 10.20 6.37
N GLY A 149 5.63 9.64 7.46
CA GLY A 149 4.20 9.36 7.59
C GLY A 149 3.35 10.58 7.97
N LYS A 150 3.97 11.74 8.28
CA LYS A 150 3.27 12.87 8.88
C LYS A 150 2.15 13.41 8.01
N SER A 151 2.44 13.68 6.74
CA SER A 151 1.44 14.24 5.82
C SER A 151 0.18 13.36 5.74
N MET A 152 0.33 12.05 5.89
CA MET A 152 -0.80 11.12 5.83
C MET A 152 -1.55 11.06 7.15
N GLU A 153 -0.81 11.02 8.25
CA GLU A 153 -1.43 11.00 9.57
C GLU A 153 -2.17 12.30 9.88
N ASP A 154 -1.61 13.45 9.48
CA ASP A 154 -2.27 14.76 9.56
C ASP A 154 -3.54 14.80 8.69
N TYR A 155 -3.57 14.09 7.56
CA TYR A 155 -4.78 13.94 6.76
C TYR A 155 -5.84 13.10 7.50
N PHE A 156 -5.46 12.01 8.18
CA PHE A 156 -6.42 11.21 8.95
C PHE A 156 -6.85 11.84 10.28
N GLU A 157 -6.15 12.86 10.78
CA GLU A 157 -6.41 13.52 12.07
C GLU A 157 -7.67 14.43 12.07
N TYR A 158 -8.58 14.29 11.09
CA TYR A 158 -9.77 15.16 10.97
C TYR A 158 -10.65 15.24 12.24
N GLU A 159 -10.66 14.20 13.08
CA GLU A 159 -11.43 14.18 14.34
C GLU A 159 -10.62 13.74 15.57
N GLU A 160 -9.72 12.76 15.44
CA GLU A 160 -8.90 12.25 16.53
C GLU A 160 -7.44 12.03 16.10
N PRO A 161 -6.46 12.22 17.01
CA PRO A 161 -5.07 11.89 16.74
C PRO A 161 -4.90 10.44 16.31
N VAL A 162 -4.09 10.21 15.28
CA VAL A 162 -3.75 8.86 14.82
C VAL A 162 -3.13 8.07 15.97
N SER A 163 -3.68 6.89 16.25
CA SER A 163 -3.16 5.97 17.26
C SER A 163 -1.67 5.71 17.10
N LYS A 164 -0.91 5.67 18.21
CA LYS A 164 0.52 5.31 18.24
C LYS A 164 0.83 3.91 17.67
N HIS A 165 -0.18 3.07 17.50
CA HIS A 165 -0.07 1.73 16.93
C HIS A 165 -0.28 1.70 15.41
N LYS A 166 -0.81 2.78 14.81
CA LYS A 166 -1.02 2.90 13.37
C LYS A 166 0.18 3.56 12.71
N ILE A 167 0.69 2.95 11.64
CA ILE A 167 1.79 3.45 10.82
C ILE A 167 1.35 3.56 9.37
N ALA A 168 1.60 4.71 8.74
CA ALA A 168 1.39 4.85 7.31
C ALA A 168 2.42 4.02 6.56
N ILE A 169 1.98 3.18 5.61
CA ILE A 169 2.89 2.37 4.79
C ILE A 169 3.03 2.94 3.39
N ALA A 170 1.92 3.40 2.83
CA ALA A 170 1.90 4.03 1.53
C ALA A 170 0.96 5.23 1.56
N TYR A 171 1.20 6.19 0.68
CA TYR A 171 0.30 7.31 0.43
C TYR A 171 -0.05 7.36 -1.04
N SER A 172 -1.27 7.81 -1.34
CA SER A 172 -1.74 7.91 -2.71
C SER A 172 -1.59 9.30 -3.31
N TYR A 173 -1.78 9.36 -4.62
CA TYR A 173 -1.95 10.60 -5.37
C TYR A 173 -3.19 10.54 -6.25
N GLU A 174 -3.79 11.71 -6.45
CA GLU A 174 -5.00 11.91 -7.28
C GLU A 174 -6.23 11.08 -6.87
N SER A 175 -7.33 11.25 -7.60
CA SER A 175 -8.57 10.52 -7.33
C SER A 175 -8.41 9.03 -7.62
N GLY A 176 -8.95 8.19 -6.73
CA GLY A 176 -8.91 6.73 -6.82
C GLY A 176 -7.64 6.11 -6.22
N GLY A 177 -6.59 6.88 -5.95
CA GLY A 177 -5.35 6.32 -5.43
C GLY A 177 -5.49 5.72 -4.03
N VAL A 178 -4.77 4.62 -3.80
CA VAL A 178 -4.84 3.83 -2.57
C VAL A 178 -3.79 4.25 -1.55
N THR A 179 -4.26 4.63 -0.36
CA THR A 179 -3.43 4.78 0.83
C THR A 179 -3.78 3.67 1.81
N PHE A 180 -2.79 3.07 2.46
CA PHE A 180 -3.04 2.17 3.56
C PHE A 180 -2.11 2.33 4.76
N MET A 181 -2.66 2.07 5.94
CA MET A 181 -1.98 2.10 7.23
C MET A 181 -2.03 0.74 7.89
N LEU A 182 -0.94 0.33 8.54
CA LEU A 182 -0.91 -0.87 9.36
C LEU A 182 -1.19 -0.50 10.82
N ASP A 183 -2.20 -1.12 11.43
CA ASP A 183 -2.41 -1.13 12.87
C ASP A 183 -1.65 -2.30 13.51
N THR A 184 -0.56 -1.99 14.20
CA THR A 184 0.30 -2.99 14.84
C THR A 184 -0.33 -3.64 16.09
N LEU A 185 -1.38 -3.05 16.65
CA LEU A 185 -2.08 -3.59 17.81
C LEU A 185 -3.03 -4.72 17.41
N THR A 186 -3.81 -4.51 16.35
CA THR A 186 -4.78 -5.49 15.85
C THR A 186 -4.16 -6.43 14.82
N GLY A 187 -3.16 -5.95 14.09
CA GLY A 187 -2.60 -6.63 12.92
C GLY A 187 -3.46 -6.47 11.67
N SER A 188 -4.22 -5.38 11.60
CA SER A 188 -5.07 -5.08 10.45
C SER A 188 -4.51 -3.93 9.62
N VAL A 189 -4.86 -3.91 8.34
CA VAL A 189 -4.63 -2.81 7.42
C VAL A 189 -5.92 -2.03 7.27
N TYR A 190 -5.79 -0.70 7.37
CA TYR A 190 -6.83 0.25 7.04
C TYR A 190 -6.53 0.85 5.68
N GLU A 191 -7.47 0.76 4.74
CA GLU A 191 -7.35 1.32 3.39
C GLU A 191 -8.29 2.51 3.19
N GLU A 192 -7.75 3.57 2.62
CA GLU A 192 -8.51 4.69 2.09
C GLU A 192 -8.23 4.88 0.59
N ILE A 193 -9.32 5.04 -0.17
CA ILE A 193 -9.28 5.38 -1.59
C ILE A 193 -9.61 6.87 -1.75
N ILE A 194 -8.64 7.67 -2.22
CA ILE A 194 -8.78 9.13 -2.27
C ILE A 194 -10.01 9.55 -3.10
N ARG A 195 -10.85 10.41 -2.50
CA ARG A 195 -12.06 10.99 -3.12
C ARG A 195 -13.08 9.95 -3.59
N CYS A 196 -13.00 8.74 -3.04
CA CYS A 196 -13.98 7.68 -3.24
C CYS A 196 -14.71 7.43 -1.93
N SER A 197 -16.00 7.09 -2.01
CA SER A 197 -16.82 6.71 -0.85
C SER A 197 -16.58 5.27 -0.38
N SER A 198 -15.43 4.68 -0.73
CA SER A 198 -15.06 3.29 -0.51
C SER A 198 -13.70 3.26 0.18
N GLY A 199 -13.69 3.13 1.51
CA GLY A 199 -12.55 2.61 2.24
C GLY A 199 -12.86 1.16 2.63
N VAL A 200 -11.83 0.36 2.80
CA VAL A 200 -12.00 -0.99 3.37
C VAL A 200 -12.00 -0.86 4.89
N GLU A 201 -12.89 -1.58 5.57
CA GLU A 201 -12.82 -1.73 7.03
C GLU A 201 -11.51 -2.44 7.42
N ASP A 202 -11.11 -2.36 8.68
CA ASP A 202 -9.85 -2.96 9.16
C ASP A 202 -9.78 -4.47 8.82
N GLU A 203 -8.96 -4.86 7.83
CA GLU A 203 -8.77 -6.26 7.40
C GLU A 203 -7.45 -6.82 7.93
N PRO A 204 -7.37 -8.10 8.36
CA PRO A 204 -6.11 -8.72 8.73
C PRO A 204 -5.06 -8.56 7.62
N VAL A 205 -3.83 -8.20 8.00
CA VAL A 205 -2.75 -7.86 7.05
C VAL A 205 -2.46 -8.98 6.05
N GLU A 206 -2.59 -10.25 6.46
CA GLU A 206 -2.44 -11.41 5.60
C GLU A 206 -3.53 -11.48 4.53
N ASP A 207 -4.79 -11.28 4.93
CA ASP A 207 -5.96 -11.38 4.06
C ASP A 207 -6.00 -10.20 3.07
N TYR A 208 -5.67 -9.00 3.55
CA TYR A 208 -5.60 -7.79 2.74
C TYR A 208 -4.64 -7.97 1.56
N PHE A 209 -3.39 -8.36 1.81
CA PHE A 209 -2.41 -8.52 0.72
C PHE A 209 -2.70 -9.71 -0.19
N GLU A 210 -3.32 -10.80 0.30
CA GLU A 210 -3.77 -11.87 -0.58
C GLU A 210 -4.89 -11.39 -1.53
N SER A 211 -5.84 -10.61 -1.01
CA SER A 211 -6.90 -9.99 -1.80
C SER A 211 -6.31 -9.10 -2.90
N LYS A 212 -5.33 -8.25 -2.56
CA LYS A 212 -4.65 -7.38 -3.53
C LYS A 212 -3.91 -8.16 -4.62
N LYS A 213 -3.19 -9.23 -4.27
CA LYS A 213 -2.57 -10.11 -5.28
C LYS A 213 -3.61 -10.68 -6.24
N GLU A 214 -4.80 -11.04 -5.74
CA GLU A 214 -5.88 -11.56 -6.56
C GLU A 214 -6.45 -10.51 -7.53
N GLU A 215 -6.46 -9.23 -7.17
CA GLU A 215 -6.85 -8.15 -8.09
C GLU A 215 -5.93 -8.08 -9.32
N PHE A 216 -4.62 -8.27 -9.14
CA PHE A 216 -3.66 -8.37 -10.24
C PHE A 216 -3.80 -9.68 -11.03
N ARG A 217 -4.07 -10.81 -10.37
CA ARG A 217 -4.26 -12.11 -11.06
C ARG A 217 -5.52 -12.14 -11.91
N THR A 218 -6.58 -11.45 -11.47
CA THR A 218 -7.89 -11.38 -12.15
C THR A 218 -8.00 -10.23 -13.14
N PHE A 219 -6.97 -9.40 -13.28
CA PHE A 219 -6.98 -8.18 -14.09
C PHE A 219 -8.03 -7.15 -13.66
N LYS A 220 -8.42 -7.15 -12.37
CA LYS A 220 -9.12 -6.00 -11.78
C LYS A 220 -8.19 -4.79 -11.76
N LEU A 221 -6.93 -5.05 -11.43
CA LEU A 221 -5.81 -4.13 -11.50
C LEU A 221 -4.73 -4.70 -12.43
N MET A 222 -4.01 -3.82 -13.11
CA MET A 222 -2.86 -4.17 -13.95
C MET A 222 -1.75 -3.18 -13.68
N PHE A 223 -0.51 -3.54 -14.00
CA PHE A 223 0.57 -2.57 -14.02
C PHE A 223 0.82 -2.13 -15.47
N ILE A 224 0.98 -0.82 -15.68
CA ILE A 224 1.33 -0.28 -17.00
C ILE A 224 2.46 0.73 -16.78
N PRO A 225 3.70 0.43 -17.21
CA PRO A 225 4.83 1.34 -17.01
C PRO A 225 4.55 2.74 -17.57
N GLY A 226 4.58 3.76 -16.70
CA GLY A 226 4.38 5.17 -17.04
C GLY A 226 2.92 5.60 -17.16
N PHE A 227 1.94 4.71 -16.94
CA PHE A 227 0.52 5.02 -17.12
C PHE A 227 -0.32 4.44 -15.99
N ASP A 228 -1.25 5.24 -15.49
CA ASP A 228 -2.23 4.75 -14.52
C ASP A 228 -3.06 3.63 -15.15
N PRO A 229 -3.18 2.48 -14.48
CA PRO A 229 -3.86 1.35 -15.05
C PRO A 229 -5.36 1.60 -15.13
N PRO A 230 -6.02 1.13 -16.19
CA PRO A 230 -7.44 1.32 -16.33
C PRO A 230 -8.13 0.27 -15.45
N GLU A 231 -9.23 0.65 -14.79
CA GLU A 231 -9.91 -0.25 -13.87
C GLU A 231 -10.88 -1.20 -14.59
N GLY A 232 -11.02 -2.42 -14.07
CA GLY A 232 -12.16 -3.28 -14.37
C GLY A 232 -12.07 -4.08 -15.69
N PHE A 233 -10.87 -4.46 -16.12
CA PHE A 233 -10.66 -5.31 -17.30
C PHE A 233 -10.75 -6.81 -16.97
N THR A 234 -11.77 -7.18 -16.20
CA THR A 234 -11.95 -8.56 -15.71
C THR A 234 -12.49 -9.51 -16.78
N ASP A 235 -12.35 -10.83 -16.57
CA ASP A 235 -12.98 -11.85 -17.43
C ASP A 235 -14.51 -11.77 -17.43
N GLU A 236 -15.10 -11.29 -16.34
CA GLU A 236 -16.56 -11.15 -16.21
C GLU A 236 -17.10 -10.05 -17.12
N LYS A 237 -16.44 -8.89 -17.16
CA LYS A 237 -16.85 -7.74 -17.98
C LYS A 237 -16.40 -7.92 -19.44
N TYR A 238 -15.18 -8.43 -19.65
CA TYR A 238 -14.58 -8.65 -20.96
C TYR A 238 -14.04 -10.08 -21.08
N PRO A 239 -14.85 -11.02 -21.58
CA PRO A 239 -14.40 -12.39 -21.80
C PRO A 239 -13.18 -12.43 -22.73
N TYR A 240 -12.11 -13.08 -22.27
CA TYR A 240 -10.86 -13.16 -23.02
C TYR A 240 -10.92 -14.21 -24.14
N ASP A 241 -10.51 -13.81 -25.35
CA ASP A 241 -10.36 -14.68 -26.52
C ASP A 241 -9.06 -14.34 -27.24
N ALA A 242 -8.05 -15.20 -27.07
CA ALA A 242 -6.72 -15.00 -27.66
C ALA A 242 -6.76 -14.94 -29.19
N GLU A 243 -7.57 -15.78 -29.85
CA GLU A 243 -7.65 -15.78 -31.32
C GLU A 243 -8.27 -14.50 -31.84
N LYS A 244 -9.30 -13.99 -31.15
CA LYS A 244 -9.93 -12.72 -31.50
C LYS A 244 -8.93 -11.58 -31.39
N MET A 245 -8.16 -11.52 -30.29
CA MET A 245 -7.15 -10.46 -30.10
C MET A 245 -6.08 -10.51 -31.20
N GLU A 246 -5.52 -11.70 -31.48
CA GLU A 246 -4.50 -11.86 -32.54
C GLU A 246 -5.03 -11.50 -33.94
N LYS A 247 -6.32 -11.77 -34.22
CA LYS A 247 -6.98 -11.37 -35.47
C LYS A 247 -7.22 -9.86 -35.55
N GLN A 248 -7.60 -9.24 -34.43
CA GLN A 248 -7.82 -7.79 -34.33
C GLN A 248 -6.52 -6.99 -34.44
N ARG A 249 -5.40 -7.58 -33.99
CA ARG A 249 -4.08 -6.96 -33.89
C ARG A 249 -4.07 -5.78 -32.91
N GLU A 250 -2.95 -5.06 -32.85
CA GLU A 250 -2.83 -3.86 -32.04
C GLU A 250 -3.91 -2.83 -32.43
N PRO A 251 -4.62 -2.23 -31.45
CA PRO A 251 -5.61 -1.21 -31.73
C PRO A 251 -4.97 0.02 -32.37
N ARG A 252 -5.70 0.65 -33.29
CA ARG A 252 -5.27 1.86 -34.01
C ARG A 252 -6.35 2.93 -33.92
N SER A 253 -6.19 3.79 -32.93
CA SER A 253 -7.04 4.97 -32.70
C SER A 253 -6.14 6.20 -32.54
N PRO A 254 -5.52 6.69 -33.63
CA PRO A 254 -4.55 7.79 -33.56
C PRO A 254 -5.17 9.10 -33.02
N ASP A 255 -6.47 9.28 -33.20
CA ASP A 255 -7.23 10.45 -32.72
C ASP A 255 -7.47 10.45 -31.21
N LYS A 256 -7.26 9.32 -30.55
CA LYS A 256 -7.45 9.14 -29.11
C LYS A 256 -6.13 8.88 -28.42
N TRP A 257 -5.95 9.47 -27.25
CA TRP A 257 -4.76 9.21 -26.46
C TRP A 257 -4.81 7.77 -25.93
N ILE A 258 -3.67 7.24 -25.52
CA ILE A 258 -3.62 5.89 -24.98
C ILE A 258 -4.52 5.79 -23.75
N MET A 259 -5.23 4.67 -23.61
CA MET A 259 -6.17 4.40 -22.51
C MET A 259 -7.49 5.18 -22.55
N ASP A 260 -7.71 6.05 -23.55
CA ASP A 260 -9.03 6.65 -23.83
C ASP A 260 -10.05 5.63 -24.40
N THR A 261 -9.59 4.40 -24.67
CA THR A 261 -10.42 3.31 -25.17
C THR A 261 -10.20 2.02 -24.40
N ASP A 262 -11.26 1.22 -24.29
CA ASP A 262 -11.17 -0.14 -23.77
C ASP A 262 -10.23 -1.01 -24.60
N GLU A 263 -10.00 -0.70 -25.89
CA GLU A 263 -9.18 -1.52 -26.78
C GLU A 263 -7.70 -1.56 -26.34
N ASP A 264 -7.16 -0.43 -25.87
CA ASP A 264 -5.79 -0.35 -25.35
C ASP A 264 -5.63 -1.24 -24.10
N GLY A 265 -6.56 -1.13 -23.15
CA GLY A 265 -6.56 -1.97 -21.93
C GLY A 265 -6.71 -3.46 -22.23
N LEU A 266 -7.58 -3.83 -23.19
CA LEU A 266 -7.75 -5.21 -23.63
C LEU A 266 -6.51 -5.75 -24.33
N TRP A 267 -5.80 -4.93 -25.10
CA TRP A 267 -4.55 -5.33 -25.76
C TRP A 267 -3.43 -5.54 -24.73
N ILE A 268 -3.28 -4.64 -23.76
CA ILE A 268 -2.29 -4.80 -22.67
C ILE A 268 -2.56 -6.07 -21.87
N ARG A 269 -3.83 -6.33 -21.54
CA ARG A 269 -4.25 -7.59 -20.91
C ARG A 269 -3.92 -8.81 -21.78
N HIS A 270 -4.09 -8.71 -23.10
CA HIS A 270 -3.69 -9.76 -24.02
C HIS A 270 -2.17 -9.99 -23.99
N LEU A 271 -1.34 -8.95 -23.93
CA LEU A 271 0.11 -9.08 -23.78
C LEU A 271 0.47 -9.81 -22.48
N TYR A 272 -0.10 -9.43 -21.35
CA TYR A 272 0.09 -10.15 -20.09
C TYR A 272 -0.18 -11.65 -20.23
N ARG A 273 -1.33 -12.02 -20.80
CA ARG A 273 -1.69 -13.43 -21.02
C ARG A 273 -0.78 -14.14 -22.02
N LYS A 274 -0.41 -13.46 -23.11
CA LYS A 274 0.49 -13.98 -24.16
C LYS A 274 1.87 -14.34 -23.60
N PHE A 275 2.36 -13.57 -22.64
CA PHE A 275 3.62 -13.82 -21.95
C PHE A 275 3.47 -14.65 -20.66
N GLY A 276 2.28 -15.16 -20.36
CA GLY A 276 2.06 -16.21 -19.35
C GLY A 276 1.45 -15.76 -18.02
N TRP A 277 1.13 -14.48 -17.83
CA TRP A 277 0.41 -14.02 -16.62
C TRP A 277 -1.06 -14.49 -16.64
N PRO A 278 -1.66 -14.90 -15.51
CA PRO A 278 -1.16 -14.90 -14.14
C PRO A 278 -0.46 -16.19 -13.68
N SER A 279 -0.02 -17.03 -14.60
CA SER A 279 0.62 -18.30 -14.25
C SER A 279 2.10 -18.12 -13.87
N PRO A 280 2.70 -19.12 -13.19
CA PRO A 280 4.16 -19.14 -12.97
C PRO A 280 5.01 -19.17 -14.25
N ALA A 281 4.40 -19.35 -15.43
CA ALA A 281 5.09 -19.23 -16.72
C ALA A 281 5.23 -17.78 -17.20
N TRP A 282 4.85 -16.79 -16.36
CA TRP A 282 5.01 -15.36 -16.65
C TRP A 282 6.46 -15.02 -16.97
N LYS A 283 6.66 -14.49 -18.19
CA LYS A 283 7.95 -14.00 -18.66
C LYS A 283 8.03 -12.49 -18.41
N LYS A 284 8.35 -12.11 -17.17
CA LYS A 284 8.37 -10.72 -16.70
C LYS A 284 9.01 -9.75 -17.70
N ASP A 285 10.28 -9.96 -18.03
CA ASP A 285 11.03 -8.97 -18.81
C ASP A 285 10.52 -8.85 -20.25
N GLU A 286 10.19 -9.98 -20.90
CA GLU A 286 9.61 -10.00 -22.25
C GLU A 286 8.22 -9.33 -22.27
N GLY A 287 7.38 -9.63 -21.28
CA GLY A 287 6.02 -9.11 -21.21
C GLY A 287 5.97 -7.63 -20.88
N ILE A 288 6.74 -7.17 -19.89
CA ILE A 288 6.85 -5.74 -19.55
C ILE A 288 7.45 -4.96 -20.72
N GLN A 289 8.46 -5.51 -21.41
CA GLN A 289 9.04 -4.86 -22.59
C GLN A 289 8.02 -4.72 -23.72
N ALA A 290 7.23 -5.76 -24.01
CA ALA A 290 6.18 -5.68 -25.03
C ALA A 290 5.10 -4.64 -24.70
N ILE A 291 4.74 -4.49 -23.42
CA ILE A 291 3.81 -3.45 -22.96
C ILE A 291 4.43 -2.06 -23.18
N LYS A 292 5.69 -1.84 -22.77
CA LYS A 292 6.41 -0.58 -22.99
C LYS A 292 6.46 -0.19 -24.47
N GLU A 293 6.76 -1.16 -25.34
CA GLU A 293 6.81 -0.94 -26.78
C GLU A 293 5.45 -0.55 -27.37
N PHE A 294 4.38 -1.25 -26.97
CA PHE A 294 3.03 -0.92 -27.38
C PHE A 294 2.62 0.50 -26.93
N VAL A 295 2.87 0.81 -25.67
CA VAL A 295 2.54 2.10 -25.07
C VAL A 295 3.29 3.24 -25.75
N ALA A 296 4.61 3.11 -25.91
CA ALA A 296 5.44 4.12 -26.58
C ALA A 296 5.03 4.32 -28.04
N TRP A 297 4.65 3.24 -28.74
CA TRP A 297 4.16 3.32 -30.09
C TRP A 297 2.80 4.05 -30.18
N ARG A 298 1.84 3.76 -29.28
CA ARG A 298 0.54 4.43 -29.24
C ARG A 298 0.67 5.92 -28.96
N ASP A 299 1.54 6.29 -28.03
CA ASP A 299 1.82 7.69 -27.70
C ASP A 299 2.42 8.43 -28.90
N GLN A 300 3.41 7.84 -29.57
CA GLN A 300 3.99 8.39 -30.79
C GLN A 300 2.97 8.54 -31.94
N GLU A 301 2.09 7.54 -32.13
CA GLU A 301 1.04 7.58 -33.14
C GLU A 301 0.06 8.73 -32.88
N HIS A 302 -0.33 8.94 -31.62
CA HIS A 302 -1.19 10.05 -31.22
C HIS A 302 -0.51 11.41 -31.44
N ASP A 303 0.74 11.57 -31.03
CA ASP A 303 1.51 12.81 -31.21
C ASP A 303 1.61 13.19 -32.69
N GLN A 304 1.89 12.22 -33.56
CA GLN A 304 1.95 12.46 -35.01
C GLN A 304 0.58 12.92 -35.53
N TYR A 305 -0.51 12.28 -35.08
CA TYR A 305 -1.86 12.67 -35.46
C TYR A 305 -2.19 14.11 -35.05
N GLN A 306 -1.85 14.52 -33.82
CA GLN A 306 -2.07 15.89 -33.35
C GLN A 306 -1.27 16.91 -34.15
N GLN A 307 -0.03 16.59 -34.51
CA GLN A 307 0.81 17.45 -35.35
C GLN A 307 0.21 17.64 -36.75
N ASP A 308 -0.25 16.55 -37.37
CA ASP A 308 -0.87 16.57 -38.70
C ASP A 308 -2.19 17.34 -38.68
N LEU A 309 -3.04 17.10 -37.67
CA LEU A 309 -4.30 17.82 -37.48
C LEU A 309 -4.04 19.32 -37.31
N GLY A 310 -3.08 19.70 -36.46
CA GLY A 310 -2.67 21.08 -36.26
C GLY A 310 -2.14 21.73 -37.56
N MET A 311 -1.44 20.98 -38.40
CA MET A 311 -0.99 21.46 -39.71
C MET A 311 -2.17 21.69 -40.65
N GLN A 312 -3.12 20.75 -40.72
CA GLN A 312 -4.31 20.87 -41.55
C GLN A 312 -5.18 22.07 -41.15
N MET A 313 -5.37 22.30 -39.84
CA MET A 313 -6.10 23.46 -39.33
C MET A 313 -5.44 24.78 -39.76
N ARG A 314 -4.11 24.89 -39.64
CA ARG A 314 -3.38 26.09 -40.10
C ARG A 314 -3.52 26.32 -41.61
N LEU A 315 -3.50 25.26 -42.41
CA LEU A 315 -3.69 25.36 -43.87
C LEU A 315 -5.12 25.81 -44.22
N PHE A 316 -6.12 25.30 -43.51
CA PHE A 316 -7.52 25.70 -43.69
C PHE A 316 -7.73 27.18 -43.33
N ASP A 317 -7.19 27.63 -42.20
CA ASP A 317 -7.27 29.03 -41.78
C ASP A 317 -6.56 29.97 -42.76
N ALA A 318 -5.38 29.60 -43.25
CA ALA A 318 -4.67 30.36 -44.26
C ALA A 318 -5.47 30.46 -45.58
N GLN A 319 -6.15 29.38 -45.99
CA GLN A 319 -7.00 29.40 -47.17
C GLN A 319 -8.22 30.30 -46.97
N ARG A 320 -8.85 30.23 -45.79
CA ARG A 320 -9.97 31.09 -45.42
C ARG A 320 -9.60 32.57 -45.46
N GLN A 321 -8.47 32.95 -44.84
CA GLN A 321 -7.96 34.31 -44.86
C GLN A 321 -7.67 34.80 -46.27
N ARG A 322 -7.07 33.96 -47.13
CA ARG A 322 -6.86 34.29 -48.55
C ARG A 322 -8.17 34.57 -49.27
N ASN A 323 -9.19 33.75 -49.06
CA ASN A 323 -10.50 33.93 -49.67
C ASN A 323 -11.17 35.24 -49.19
N GLU A 324 -11.09 35.54 -47.89
CA GLU A 324 -11.63 36.78 -47.31
C GLU A 324 -10.92 38.03 -47.88
N GLN A 325 -9.59 38.00 -48.02
CA GLN A 325 -8.81 39.08 -48.64
C GLN A 325 -9.16 39.29 -50.12
N GLN A 326 -9.33 38.21 -50.88
CA GLN A 326 -9.74 38.29 -52.29
C GLN A 326 -11.15 38.89 -52.45
N HIS A 327 -12.09 38.54 -51.55
CA HIS A 327 -13.41 39.14 -51.54
C HIS A 327 -13.38 40.63 -51.19
N ALA A 328 -12.53 41.04 -50.22
CA ALA A 328 -12.38 42.44 -49.85
C ALA A 328 -11.71 43.30 -50.94
N ALA A 329 -10.82 42.72 -51.75
CA ALA A 329 -10.13 43.43 -52.85
C ALA A 329 -10.95 43.51 -54.16
N GLY A 330 -12.04 42.76 -54.27
CA GLY A 330 -12.95 42.75 -55.43
C GLY A 330 -14.19 43.63 -55.28
N GLN A 331 -14.35 44.31 -54.13
CA GLN A 331 -15.35 45.35 -53.86
C GLN A 331 -14.67 46.72 -53.93
#